data_AF-A0A1V5AVG8-F1
#
_entry.id   AF-A0A1V5AVG8-F1
#
_cell.length_a   1.000
_cell.length_b   1.000
_cell.length_c   1.000
_cell.angle_alpha   90.00
_cell.angle_beta   90.00
_cell.angle_gamma   90.00
#
_symmetry.space_group_name_H-M   'P 1'
#
loop_
_entity.id
_entity.type
_entity.pdbx_description
1 polymer ?
#
loop_
_entity_poly.entity_id
_entity_poly.type
_entity_poly.pdbx_seq_one_letter_code
_entity_poly.pdbx_strand_id
1 'polypeptide(L)'
;MGSDVGRKSPAKPSAWEKLEAEAVSALGERGHAQKLKAEVERLLAMAEAEAADSETVDRLDILLIRLTEAAKENVCKNTRCPHYDKKCKMR
;
A
#
# COMPACT_ATOMS: atom_id res chain seq x y z
N MET A 1 7.65 44.43 -1.48
CA MET A 1 7.11 43.60 -0.38
C MET A 1 7.35 42.16 -0.77
N GLY A 2 8.40 41.56 -0.20
CA GLY A 2 8.86 40.22 -0.59
C GLY A 2 7.94 39.15 -0.02
N SER A 3 7.45 38.27 -0.88
CA SER A 3 6.64 37.12 -0.47
C SER A 3 7.53 36.14 0.29
N ASP A 4 7.26 36.01 1.58
CA ASP A 4 7.78 34.97 2.46
C ASP A 4 7.39 33.59 1.90
N VAL A 5 8.31 33.00 1.12
CA VAL A 5 8.24 31.58 0.77
C VAL A 5 8.59 30.81 2.05
N GLY A 6 7.56 30.57 2.86
CA GLY A 6 7.61 29.70 4.01
C GLY A 6 8.07 28.32 3.56
N ARG A 7 9.37 28.08 3.65
CA ARG A 7 9.99 26.76 3.59
C ARG A 7 9.38 25.95 4.73
N LYS A 8 8.29 25.21 4.45
CA LYS A 8 7.81 24.15 5.33
C LYS A 8 8.99 23.22 5.54
N SER A 9 9.53 23.22 6.75
CA SER A 9 10.52 22.25 7.20
C SER A 9 10.00 20.85 6.84
N PRO A 10 10.85 19.90 6.41
CA PRO A 10 10.39 18.55 6.13
C PRO A 10 9.88 17.98 7.45
N ALA A 11 8.55 17.90 7.59
CA ALA A 11 7.94 17.16 8.67
C ALA A 11 8.53 15.76 8.62
N LYS A 12 8.98 15.24 9.77
CA LYS A 12 9.39 13.84 9.84
C LYS A 12 8.23 13.03 9.27
N PRO A 13 8.47 12.14 8.29
CA PRO A 13 7.38 11.41 7.69
C PRO A 13 6.62 10.70 8.80
N SER A 14 5.32 10.97 8.86
CA SER A 14 4.38 10.28 9.72
C SER A 14 4.56 8.77 9.53
N ALA A 15 4.22 7.98 10.55
CA ALA A 15 4.34 6.52 10.46
C ALA A 15 3.66 5.96 9.18
N TRP A 16 2.60 6.64 8.74
CA TRP A 16 1.81 6.38 7.54
C TRP A 16 2.58 6.61 6.24
N GLU A 17 3.33 7.71 6.13
CA GLU A 17 4.14 8.00 4.92
C GLU A 17 5.29 7.00 4.75
N LYS A 18 5.85 6.49 5.85
CA LYS A 18 6.85 5.41 5.79
C LYS A 18 6.21 4.11 5.32
N LEU A 19 5.04 3.78 5.85
CA LEU A 19 4.27 2.60 5.47
C LEU A 19 3.91 2.63 3.98
N GLU A 20 3.50 3.78 3.45
CA GLU A 20 3.24 3.96 2.03
C GLU A 20 4.49 3.74 1.17
N ALA A 21 5.62 4.32 1.57
CA ALA A 21 6.88 4.13 0.86
C ALA A 21 7.32 2.65 0.86
N GLU A 22 7.17 1.96 1.98
CA GLU A 22 7.45 0.53 2.11
C GLU A 22 6.49 -0.31 1.26
N ALA A 23 5.20 0.01 1.28
CA ALA A 23 4.20 -0.66 0.45
C ALA A 23 4.48 -0.51 -1.04
N VAL A 24 4.87 0.69 -1.48
CA VAL A 24 5.31 0.95 -2.87
C VAL A 24 6.57 0.16 -3.20
N SER A 25 7.56 0.12 -2.31
CA SER A 25 8.77 -0.68 -2.50
C SER A 25 8.50 -2.18 -2.54
N ALA A 26 7.45 -2.65 -1.87
CA ALA A 26 7.06 -4.05 -1.85
C ALA A 26 6.23 -4.49 -3.07
N LEU A 27 5.83 -3.56 -3.95
CA LEU A 27 5.15 -3.85 -5.23
C LEU A 27 6.13 -4.55 -6.19
N GLY A 28 6.29 -5.86 -5.99
CA GLY A 28 7.23 -6.69 -6.75
C GLY A 28 7.82 -7.82 -5.91
N GLU A 29 7.88 -7.63 -4.59
CA GLU A 29 8.44 -8.59 -3.63
C GLU A 29 7.32 -9.27 -2.84
N ARG A 30 6.87 -10.44 -3.30
CA ARG A 30 5.71 -11.15 -2.75
C ARG A 30 5.75 -11.35 -1.23
N GLY A 31 6.89 -11.82 -0.70
CA GLY A 31 7.03 -12.08 0.74
C GLY A 31 7.00 -10.79 1.57
N HIS A 32 7.44 -9.69 0.99
CA HIS A 32 7.38 -8.37 1.61
C HIS A 32 5.94 -7.81 1.56
N ALA A 33 5.26 -7.95 0.41
CA ALA A 33 3.88 -7.53 0.24
C ALA A 33 2.90 -8.24 1.21
N GLN A 34 3.08 -9.54 1.46
CA GLN A 34 2.26 -10.28 2.43
C GLN A 34 2.45 -9.77 3.86
N LYS A 35 3.68 -9.48 4.27
CA LYS A 35 3.98 -8.92 5.60
C LYS A 35 3.38 -7.53 5.76
N LEU A 36 3.56 -6.67 4.76
CA LEU A 36 3.00 -5.32 4.77
C LEU A 36 1.49 -5.31 4.70
N LYS A 37 0.86 -6.27 4.00
CA LYS A 37 -0.60 -6.42 3.99
C LYS A 37 -1.14 -6.60 5.41
N ALA A 38 -0.54 -7.52 6.18
CA ALA A 38 -0.96 -7.76 7.56
C ALA A 38 -0.71 -6.56 8.49
N GLU A 39 0.35 -5.77 8.22
CA GLU A 39 0.61 -4.51 8.91
C GLU A 39 -0.47 -3.47 8.61
N VAL A 40 -0.79 -3.26 7.33
CA VAL A 40 -1.82 -2.32 6.88
C VAL A 40 -3.20 -2.70 7.41
N GLU A 41 -3.56 -4.00 7.41
CA GLU A 41 -4.84 -4.47 7.97
C GLU A 41 -4.98 -4.12 9.47
N ARG A 42 -3.89 -4.26 10.23
CA ARG A 42 -3.90 -3.91 11.65
C ARG A 42 -4.03 -2.40 11.85
N LEU A 43 -3.29 -1.62 11.06
CA LEU A 43 -3.30 -0.16 11.16
C LEU A 43 -4.64 0.42 10.72
N LEU A 44 -5.28 -0.15 9.69
CA LEU A 44 -6.62 0.22 9.27
C LEU A 44 -7.63 -0.02 10.40
N ALA A 45 -7.61 -1.21 11.01
CA ALA A 45 -8.48 -1.53 12.14
C ALA A 45 -8.27 -0.60 13.35
N MET A 46 -7.01 -0.20 13.61
CA MET A 46 -6.70 0.78 14.65
C MET A 46 -7.20 2.18 14.29
N ALA A 47 -7.00 2.62 13.05
CA ALA A 47 -7.45 3.92 12.56
C ALA A 47 -8.98 4.05 12.63
N GLU A 48 -9.71 3.00 12.25
CA GLU A 48 -11.16 2.92 12.40
C GLU A 48 -11.59 2.98 13.88
N ALA A 49 -10.90 2.24 14.75
CA ALA A 49 -11.20 2.21 16.18
C ALA A 49 -10.92 3.54 16.90
N GLU A 50 -9.87 4.25 16.49
CA GLU A 50 -9.47 5.56 17.03
C GLU A 50 -10.23 6.73 16.37
N ALA A 51 -11.16 6.44 15.44
CA ALA A 51 -11.88 7.44 14.66
C ALA A 51 -10.92 8.45 13.99
N ALA A 52 -9.85 7.91 13.38
CA ALA A 52 -8.93 8.69 12.56
C ALA A 52 -9.67 9.40 11.42
N ASP A 53 -9.03 10.42 10.85
CA ASP A 53 -9.58 11.14 9.71
C ASP A 53 -9.83 10.21 8.51
N SER A 54 -10.86 10.53 7.73
CA SER A 54 -11.28 9.72 6.58
C SER A 54 -10.19 9.62 5.51
N GLU A 55 -9.36 10.65 5.35
CA GLU A 55 -8.26 10.63 4.39
C GLU A 55 -7.23 9.54 4.73
N THR A 56 -6.90 9.38 6.01
CA THR A 56 -6.00 8.33 6.50
C THR A 56 -6.58 6.94 6.26
N VAL A 57 -7.86 6.74 6.56
CA VAL A 57 -8.56 5.47 6.32
C VAL A 57 -8.57 5.12 4.83
N ASP A 58 -8.95 6.08 3.97
CA ASP A 58 -8.99 5.89 2.50
C ASP A 58 -7.60 5.51 1.93
N ARG A 59 -6.53 6.13 2.43
CA ARG A 59 -5.15 5.83 2.00
C ARG A 59 -4.74 4.42 2.40
N LEU A 60 -5.05 3.99 3.62
CA LEU A 60 -4.78 2.63 4.10
C LEU A 60 -5.57 1.59 3.29
N ASP A 61 -6.82 1.88 2.94
CA ASP A 61 -7.65 1.01 2.10
C ASP A 61 -7.05 0.84 0.69
N ILE A 62 -6.61 1.93 0.06
CA ILE A 62 -5.94 1.87 -1.25
C ILE A 62 -4.66 1.05 -1.17
N LEU A 63 -3.85 1.20 -0.11
CA LEU A 63 -2.65 0.39 0.10
C LEU A 63 -2.99 -1.09 0.27
N LEU A 64 -4.03 -1.40 1.03
CA LEU A 64 -4.47 -2.77 1.28
C LEU A 64 -4.86 -3.48 -0.03
N ILE A 65 -5.58 -2.79 -0.92
CA ILE A 65 -5.94 -3.32 -2.25
C ILE A 65 -4.67 -3.65 -3.05
N ARG A 66 -3.73 -2.70 -3.15
CA ARG A 66 -2.49 -2.87 -3.92
C ARG A 66 -1.61 -3.99 -3.39
N LEU A 67 -1.47 -4.09 -2.06
CA LEU A 67 -0.71 -5.16 -1.42
C LEU A 67 -1.40 -6.51 -1.56
N THR A 68 -2.73 -6.54 -1.51
CA THR A 68 -3.51 -7.75 -1.77
C THR A 68 -3.27 -8.26 -3.19
N GLU A 69 -3.26 -7.39 -4.19
CA GLU A 69 -2.91 -7.74 -5.56
C GLU A 69 -1.47 -8.23 -5.69
N ALA A 70 -0.50 -7.54 -5.07
CA ALA A 70 0.90 -7.93 -5.07
C ALA A 70 1.15 -9.28 -4.35
N ALA A 71 0.32 -9.60 -3.36
CA ALA A 71 0.39 -10.84 -2.57
C ALA A 71 -0.32 -12.04 -3.22
N LYS A 72 -1.13 -11.85 -4.28
CA LYS A 72 -1.85 -12.94 -4.98
C LYS A 72 -0.87 -14.03 -5.44
N GLU A 73 -1.12 -15.28 -5.04
CA GLU A 73 -0.34 -16.44 -5.47
C GLU A 73 -0.85 -17.03 -6.79
N ASN A 74 0.08 -17.53 -7.60
CA ASN A 74 -0.18 -18.29 -8.84
C ASN A 74 -1.01 -17.55 -9.89
N VAL A 75 -1.07 -16.21 -9.86
CA VAL A 75 -1.72 -15.42 -10.91
C VAL A 75 -0.81 -15.25 -12.12
N CYS A 76 -1.34 -15.46 -13.33
CA CYS A 76 -0.55 -15.28 -14.54
C CYS A 76 -0.26 -13.80 -14.75
N LYS A 77 1.03 -13.42 -14.77
CA LYS A 77 1.47 -12.05 -15.13
C LYS A 77 1.70 -11.87 -16.64
N ASN A 78 1.56 -12.93 -17.44
CA ASN A 78 1.68 -12.84 -18.88
C ASN A 78 0.42 -12.17 -19.46
N THR A 79 0.54 -10.93 -19.94
CA THR A 79 -0.55 -10.12 -20.51
C THR A 79 -1.16 -10.74 -21.78
N ARG A 80 -0.49 -11.72 -22.39
CA ARG A 80 -0.99 -12.49 -23.54
C ARG A 80 -1.66 -13.81 -23.13
N CYS A 81 -1.63 -14.17 -21.85
CA CYS A 81 -2.28 -15.39 -21.37
C CYS A 81 -3.79 -15.16 -21.22
N PRO A 82 -4.66 -16.08 -21.69
CA PRO A 82 -6.11 -16.00 -21.43
C PRO A 82 -6.47 -16.10 -19.94
N HIS A 83 -5.51 -16.46 -19.09
CA HIS A 83 -5.61 -16.49 -17.64
C HIS A 83 -4.85 -15.34 -16.95
N TYR A 84 -4.59 -14.22 -17.63
CA TYR A 84 -4.02 -13.02 -17.03
C TYR A 84 -4.79 -12.59 -15.78
N ASP A 85 -4.05 -12.32 -14.70
CA ASP A 85 -4.56 -12.02 -13.35
C ASP A 85 -5.51 -13.07 -12.72
N LYS A 86 -5.59 -14.28 -13.32
CA LYS A 86 -6.30 -15.43 -12.77
C LYS A 86 -5.30 -16.49 -12.31
N LYS A 87 -5.74 -17.34 -11.36
CA LYS A 87 -4.97 -18.52 -10.95
C LYS A 87 -4.64 -19.36 -12.18
N CYS A 88 -3.36 -19.39 -12.53
CA CYS A 88 -2.82 -20.10 -13.66
C CYS A 88 -2.09 -21.32 -13.13
N LYS A 89 -2.64 -22.50 -13.43
CA LYS A 89 -1.91 -23.76 -13.29
C LYS A 89 -0.95 -23.87 -14.48
N MET A 90 0.11 -23.06 -14.52
CA MET A 90 1.25 -23.42 -15.35
C MET A 90 1.85 -24.68 -14.73
N ARG A 91 1.50 -25.83 -15.32
CA ARG A 91 2.23 -27.08 -15.12
C ARG A 91 3.53 -27.02 -15.89
#